data_AF-A0A0H5RNZ2-F1
#
_entry.id   AF-A0A0H5RNZ2-F1
#
_cell.length_a   1.000
_cell.length_b   1.000
_cell.length_c   1.000
_cell.angle_alpha   90.00
_cell.angle_beta   90.00
_cell.angle_gamma   90.00
#
_symmetry.space_group_name_H-M   'P 1'
#
loop_
_entity.id
_entity.type
_entity.pdbx_description
1 polymer ?
#
loop_
_entity_poly.entity_id
_entity_poly.type
_entity_poly.pdbx_seq_one_letter_code
_entity_poly.pdbx_strand_id
1 'polypeptide(L)'
;MKIMAVGDMELYHVSPPLHGYNVVAAAQTIWAMRAQCIYPDGRIEPAEPDDPVSTELYGVVGEGLQIDGTEKLPGSADGRNVSRTLAAIGYRII
;
A
#
# COMPACT_ATOMS: atom_id res chain seq x y z
N MET A 1 -13.27 9.90 -8.75
CA MET A 1 -13.64 8.48 -8.99
C MET A 1 -12.38 7.75 -9.41
N LYS A 2 -11.87 6.83 -8.58
CA LYS A 2 -10.66 6.05 -8.87
C LYS A 2 -11.12 4.79 -9.61
N ILE A 3 -10.71 4.62 -10.86
CA ILE A 3 -11.07 3.44 -11.66
C ILE A 3 -9.97 2.42 -11.44
N MET A 4 -10.31 1.31 -10.77
CA MET A 4 -9.46 0.13 -10.69
C MET A 4 -9.94 -0.87 -11.73
N ALA A 5 -9.05 -1.36 -12.59
CA ALA A 5 -9.37 -2.39 -13.55
C ALA A 5 -9.38 -3.78 -12.87
N VAL A 6 -10.06 -4.73 -13.51
CA VAL A 6 -9.99 -6.14 -13.12
C VAL A 6 -8.55 -6.61 -13.29
N GLY A 7 -7.91 -7.04 -12.20
CA GLY A 7 -6.49 -7.45 -12.16
C GLY A 7 -5.55 -6.47 -11.44
N ASP A 8 -6.01 -5.26 -11.09
CA ASP A 8 -5.20 -4.26 -10.37
C ASP A 8 -5.12 -4.49 -8.85
N MET A 9 -5.63 -5.63 -8.37
CA MET A 9 -5.73 -5.96 -6.96
C MET A 9 -5.09 -7.31 -6.67
N GLU A 10 -4.08 -7.29 -5.82
CA GLU A 10 -3.32 -8.46 -5.39
C GLU A 10 -3.71 -8.83 -3.96
N LEU A 11 -3.81 -10.13 -3.66
CA LEU A 11 -4.16 -10.63 -2.33
C LEU A 11 -2.93 -11.19 -1.63
N TYR A 12 -2.76 -10.81 -0.38
CA TYR A 12 -1.65 -11.23 0.46
C TYR A 12 -2.18 -11.84 1.75
N HIS A 13 -1.72 -13.06 2.05
CA HIS A 13 -1.85 -13.59 3.39
C HIS A 13 -0.76 -12.96 4.27
N VAL A 14 -1.14 -12.38 5.40
CA VAL A 14 -0.24 -11.64 6.29
C VAL A 14 -0.13 -12.33 7.64
N SER A 15 1.09 -12.35 8.17
CA SER A 15 1.40 -12.86 9.51
C SER A 15 2.51 -11.99 10.12
N PRO A 16 2.28 -11.32 11.27
CA PRO A 16 1.03 -11.30 12.06
C PRO A 16 -0.16 -10.66 11.31
N PRO A 17 -1.41 -10.77 11.81
CA PRO A 17 -2.57 -10.12 11.17
C PRO A 17 -2.43 -8.59 11.17
N LEU A 18 -2.69 -7.95 10.02
CA LEU A 18 -2.66 -6.50 9.90
C LEU A 18 -4.01 -5.92 10.32
N HIS A 19 -4.06 -5.20 11.44
CA HIS A 19 -5.32 -4.64 11.98
C HIS A 19 -6.43 -5.70 12.15
N GLY A 20 -6.04 -6.94 12.48
CA GLY A 20 -6.99 -8.06 12.65
C GLY A 20 -7.29 -8.84 11.37
N TYR A 21 -6.83 -8.39 10.20
CA TYR A 21 -7.01 -9.09 8.93
C TYR A 21 -5.83 -10.04 8.65
N ASN A 22 -6.15 -11.30 8.36
CA ASN A 22 -5.16 -12.31 7.92
C ASN A 22 -4.92 -12.27 6.40
N VAL A 23 -5.84 -11.67 5.67
CA VAL A 23 -5.73 -11.45 4.23
C VAL A 23 -5.96 -9.98 3.95
N VAL A 24 -5.06 -9.38 3.17
CA VAL A 24 -5.15 -7.98 2.74
C VAL A 24 -5.10 -7.90 1.23
N ALA A 25 -5.86 -6.96 0.69
CA ALA A 25 -5.82 -6.63 -0.72
C ALA A 25 -4.95 -5.39 -0.94
N ALA A 26 -4.02 -5.46 -1.88
CA ALA A 26 -3.19 -4.35 -2.30
C ALA A 26 -3.65 -3.85 -3.67
N ALA A 27 -3.93 -2.57 -3.75
CA ALA A 27 -4.51 -1.88 -4.89
C ALA A 27 -3.53 -0.82 -5.40
N GLN A 28 -3.06 -0.95 -6.65
CA GLN A 28 -2.15 0.04 -7.23
C GLN A 28 -2.86 0.98 -8.20
N THR A 29 -2.47 2.25 -8.19
CA THR A 29 -2.78 3.19 -9.27
C THR A 29 -1.59 4.00 -9.68
N ILE A 30 -1.46 4.24 -10.98
CA ILE A 30 -0.35 4.97 -11.58
C ILE A 30 -0.29 6.46 -11.17
N TRP A 31 0.89 7.05 -11.35
CA TRP A 31 1.18 8.49 -11.23
C TRP A 31 0.87 9.09 -9.85
N ALA A 32 1.42 8.49 -8.80
CA ALA A 32 1.39 9.08 -7.47
C ALA A 32 2.78 9.52 -7.03
N MET A 33 2.85 10.71 -6.43
CA MET A 33 4.07 11.28 -5.88
C MET A 33 3.89 11.44 -4.37
N ARG A 34 4.95 11.24 -3.60
CA ARG A 34 4.96 11.58 -2.18
C ARG A 34 5.45 13.00 -1.97
N ALA A 35 5.02 13.63 -0.88
CA ALA A 35 5.65 14.86 -0.44
C ALA A 35 7.09 14.57 0.02
N GLN A 36 8.05 15.33 -0.50
CA GLN A 36 9.45 15.29 -0.07
C GLN A 36 9.80 16.59 0.65
N CYS A 37 10.44 16.47 1.81
CA CYS A 37 11.06 17.58 2.52
C CYS A 37 12.48 17.78 1.99
N ILE A 38 12.82 18.99 1.56
CA ILE A 38 14.19 19.35 1.16
C ILE A 38 14.72 20.33 2.21
N TYR A 39 15.76 19.93 2.93
CA TYR A 39 16.39 20.73 3.98
C TYR A 39 17.39 21.74 3.38
N PRO A 40 17.74 22.83 4.10
CA PRO A 40 18.69 23.83 3.63
C PRO A 40 20.10 23.29 3.31
N ASP A 41 20.47 22.15 3.89
CA ASP A 41 21.73 21.44 3.63
C ASP A 41 21.68 20.53 2.40
N GLY A 42 20.55 20.51 1.68
CA GLY A 42 20.32 19.68 0.49
C GLY A 42 19.86 18.26 0.79
N ARG A 43 19.68 17.87 2.05
CA ARG A 43 19.10 16.57 2.40
C ARG A 43 17.64 16.49 1.94
N ILE A 44 17.25 15.36 1.37
CA ILE A 44 15.88 15.08 0.96
C ILE A 44 15.32 13.98 1.87
N GLU A 45 14.15 14.21 2.47
CA GLU A 45 13.45 13.19 3.26
C GLU A 45 12.01 13.00 2.78
N PRO A 46 11.60 11.75 2.53
CA PRO A 46 12.45 10.55 2.51
C PRO A 46 13.40 10.54 1.30
N ALA A 47 14.61 10.01 1.49
CA ALA A 47 15.67 10.05 0.49
C ALA A 47 15.40 9.10 -0.70
N GLU A 48 14.60 8.06 -0.51
CA GLU A 48 14.35 7.08 -1.56
C GLU A 48 13.40 7.62 -2.63
N PRO A 49 13.72 7.45 -3.93
CA PRO A 49 12.85 7.81 -5.03
C PRO A 49 11.45 7.18 -4.94
N ASP A 50 10.50 7.86 -5.56
CA ASP A 50 9.13 7.37 -5.73
C ASP A 50 9.05 6.25 -6.75
N ASP A 51 8.28 5.22 -6.41
CA ASP A 51 7.64 4.41 -7.43
C ASP A 51 6.52 5.25 -8.05
N PRO A 52 6.28 5.20 -9.37
CA PRO A 52 5.25 6.01 -10.03
C PRO A 52 3.83 5.45 -9.79
N VAL A 53 3.53 5.02 -8.56
CA VAL A 53 2.27 4.37 -8.15
C VAL A 53 1.87 4.76 -6.73
N SER A 54 0.58 4.75 -6.46
CA SER A 54 -0.03 4.75 -5.12
C SER A 54 -0.48 3.34 -4.80
N THR A 55 -0.13 2.84 -3.62
CA THR A 55 -0.61 1.55 -3.12
C THR A 55 -1.57 1.78 -1.96
N GLU A 56 -2.78 1.25 -2.08
CA GLU A 56 -3.77 1.21 -1.01
C GLU A 56 -3.93 -0.23 -0.52
N LEU A 57 -4.08 -0.38 0.80
CA LEU A 57 -4.31 -1.66 1.45
C LEU A 57 -5.74 -1.71 1.98
N TYR A 58 -6.40 -2.85 1.83
CA TYR A 58 -7.75 -3.09 2.35
C TYR A 58 -7.82 -4.44 3.06
N GLY A 59 -8.66 -4.52 4.09
CA GLY A 59 -8.96 -5.78 4.75
C GLY A 59 -9.79 -6.67 3.82
N VAL A 60 -9.59 -7.98 3.91
CA VAL A 60 -10.42 -8.97 3.21
C VAL A 60 -11.17 -9.81 4.23
N VAL A 61 -12.48 -9.94 4.03
CA VAL A 61 -13.40 -10.64 4.93
C VAL A 61 -14.25 -11.65 4.16
N GLY A 62 -14.81 -12.60 4.91
CA GLY A 62 -15.75 -13.58 4.38
C GLY A 62 -15.10 -14.65 3.50
N GLU A 63 -15.86 -15.72 3.26
CA GLU A 63 -15.41 -16.85 2.43
C GLU A 63 -15.32 -16.50 0.94
N GLY A 64 -15.93 -15.39 0.52
CA GLY A 64 -15.95 -14.92 -0.86
C GLY A 64 -14.85 -13.92 -1.20
N LEU A 65 -13.86 -13.70 -0.30
CA LEU A 65 -12.79 -12.70 -0.46
C LEU A 65 -13.34 -11.29 -0.70
N GLN A 66 -14.35 -10.90 0.07
CA GLN A 66 -14.93 -9.57 -0.01
C GLN A 66 -13.97 -8.52 0.56
N ILE A 67 -13.76 -7.43 -0.19
CA ILE A 67 -13.00 -6.28 0.31
C ILE A 67 -13.83 -5.55 1.36
N ASP A 68 -13.25 -5.35 2.54
CA ASP A 68 -13.78 -4.43 3.53
C ASP A 68 -13.52 -2.99 3.06
N GLY A 69 -14.55 -2.38 2.48
CA GLY A 69 -14.50 -1.03 1.94
C GLY A 69 -14.71 0.09 2.97
N THR A 70 -14.73 -0.24 4.27
CA THR A 70 -15.00 0.75 5.32
C THR A 70 -13.87 1.77 5.41
N GLU A 71 -12.62 1.32 5.38
CA GLU A 71 -11.45 2.20 5.37
C GLU A 71 -10.21 1.53 4.75
N LYS A 72 -9.24 2.36 4.37
CA LYS A 72 -7.92 1.90 3.96
C LYS A 72 -7.14 1.46 5.20
N LEU A 73 -6.46 0.33 5.12
CA LEU A 73 -5.58 -0.11 6.18
C LEU A 73 -4.33 0.80 6.29
N PRO A 74 -3.80 0.98 7.51
CA PRO A 74 -2.54 1.68 7.72
C PRO A 74 -1.39 1.07 6.93
N GLY A 75 -0.52 1.94 6.41
CA GLY A 75 0.57 1.57 5.52
C GLY A 75 0.34 1.94 4.06
N SER A 76 -0.92 2.12 3.64
CA SER A 76 -1.26 2.69 2.33
C SER A 76 -0.45 3.97 2.05
N ALA A 77 0.21 4.05 0.89
CA ALA A 77 1.18 5.10 0.60
C ALA A 77 1.27 5.44 -0.88
N ASP A 78 1.39 6.74 -1.15
CA ASP A 78 1.77 7.27 -2.47
C ASP A 78 3.28 7.14 -2.69
N GLY A 79 3.67 7.02 -3.96
CA GLY A 79 5.09 6.92 -4.33
C GLY A 79 5.73 5.59 -3.95
N ARG A 80 4.93 4.55 -3.67
CA ARG A 80 5.41 3.24 -3.19
C ARG A 80 4.66 2.09 -3.85
N ASN A 81 5.42 1.12 -4.36
CA ASN A 81 4.86 -0.15 -4.81
C ASN A 81 4.42 -1.05 -3.64
N VAL A 82 3.75 -2.18 -3.93
CA VAL A 82 3.22 -3.09 -2.90
C VAL A 82 4.30 -3.58 -1.94
N SER A 83 5.43 -4.07 -2.47
CA SER A 83 6.53 -4.59 -1.67
C SER A 83 7.09 -3.55 -0.69
N ARG A 84 7.30 -2.31 -1.15
CA ARG A 84 7.82 -1.21 -0.31
C ARG A 84 6.78 -0.69 0.68
N THR A 85 5.52 -0.72 0.29
CA THR A 85 4.38 -0.40 1.17
C THR A 85 4.30 -1.39 2.34
N LEU A 86 4.31 -2.69 2.06
CA LEU A 86 4.31 -3.74 3.08
C LEU A 86 5.59 -3.73 3.94
N ALA A 87 6.76 -3.49 3.34
CA ALA A 87 8.01 -3.37 4.07
C ALA A 87 8.02 -2.20 5.07
N ALA A 88 7.42 -1.06 4.71
CA ALA A 88 7.35 0.11 5.57
C ALA A 88 6.52 -0.12 6.85
N ILE A 89 5.61 -1.09 6.84
CA ILE A 89 4.83 -1.52 8.00
C ILE A 89 5.31 -2.87 8.59
N GLY A 90 6.53 -3.30 8.24
CA GLY A 90 7.22 -4.41 8.89
C GLY A 90 6.99 -5.79 8.28
N TYR A 91 6.36 -5.89 7.11
CA TYR A 91 6.12 -7.16 6.43
C TYR A 91 7.15 -7.43 5.33
N ARG A 92 7.43 -8.71 5.10
CA ARG A 92 8.24 -9.17 3.98
C ARG A 92 7.44 -10.20 3.19
N ILE A 93 7.34 -9.99 1.88
CA ILE A 93 6.77 -10.97 0.95
C ILE A 93 7.78 -12.12 0.81
N ILE A 94 7.30 -13.36 0.88
CA ILE A 94 8.10 -14.60 0.80
C ILE A 94 7.67 -15.37 -0.45
#